data_AF-A0A2E6X5S2-F1
#
_entry.id   AF-A0A2E6X5S2-F1
#
_cell.length_a   1.000
_cell.length_b   1.000
_cell.length_c   1.000
_cell.angle_alpha   90.00
_cell.angle_beta   90.00
_cell.angle_gamma   90.00
#
_symmetry.space_group_name_H-M   'P 1'
#
loop_
_entity.id
_entity.type
_entity.pdbx_description
1 polymer ?
#
loop_
_entity_poly.entity_id
_entity_poly.type
_entity_poly.pdbx_seq_one_letter_code
_entity_poly.pdbx_strand_id
1 'polypeptide(L)' 'MRYELIEKPIFIHSCHCQLCKQQTGSGFVTYAFIETSNFVVTSGVLKSFEGPAGSGRPTFCR' A
#
# COMPACT_ATOMS: atom_id res chain seq x y z
N MET A 1 8.15 11.46 -6.93
CA MET A 1 7.36 10.42 -7.62
C MET A 1 6.03 11.02 -8.05
N ARG A 2 5.52 10.67 -9.24
CA ARG A 2 4.19 11.06 -9.73
C ARG A 2 3.51 9.84 -10.33
N TYR A 3 2.21 9.71 -10.08
CA TYR A 3 1.37 8.63 -10.58
C TYR A 3 -0.04 9.17 -10.86
N GLU A 4 -0.80 8.40 -11.62
CA GLU A 4 -2.18 8.68 -12.01
C GLU A 4 -3.02 7.42 -11.78
N LEU A 5 -4.26 7.62 -11.33
CA LEU A 5 -5.26 6.56 -11.17
C LEU A 5 -6.31 6.74 -12.27
N ILE A 6 -6.43 5.74 -13.14
CA ILE A 6 -7.40 5.78 -14.25
C ILE A 6 -8.82 5.59 -13.73
N GLU A 7 -8.96 4.76 -12.70
CA GLU A 7 -10.24 4.46 -12.05
C GLU A 7 -10.17 4.67 -10.54
N LYS A 8 -11.35 4.60 -9.90
CA LYS A 8 -11.45 4.71 -8.44
C LYS A 8 -10.91 3.44 -7.78
N PRO A 9 -10.30 3.55 -6.58
CA PRO A 9 -9.95 2.37 -5.78
C PRO A 9 -11.17 1.51 -5.49
N ILE A 10 -10.98 0.19 -5.52
CA ILE A 10 -11.98 -0.84 -5.23
C ILE A 10 -12.42 -0.73 -3.77
N PHE A 11 -11.46 -0.56 -2.85
CA PHE A 11 -11.73 -0.48 -1.42
C PHE A 11 -10.69 0.36 -0.70
N ILE A 12 -11.13 1.09 0.31
CA ILE A 12 -10.28 1.88 1.21
C ILE A 12 -10.58 1.44 2.64
N HIS A 13 -9.54 1.17 3.42
CA HIS A 13 -9.70 0.89 4.85
C HIS A 13 -8.58 1.47 5.69
N SER A 14 -8.91 1.71 6.95
CA SER A 14 -7.96 2.08 8.00
C SER A 14 -7.58 0.85 8.80
N CYS A 15 -6.30 0.49 8.77
CA CYS A 15 -5.73 -0.59 9.58
C CYS A 15 -5.16 -0.02 10.88
N HIS A 16 -5.54 -0.64 12.01
CA HIS A 16 -5.10 -0.25 13.36
C HIS A 16 -4.19 -1.30 14.03
N CYS A 17 -3.77 -2.33 13.29
CA CYS A 17 -2.97 -3.40 13.87
C CYS A 17 -1.58 -2.91 14.30
N GLN A 18 -0.98 -3.57 15.27
CA GLN A 18 0.31 -3.15 15.82
C GLN A 18 1.44 -3.18 14.79
N LEU A 19 1.43 -4.15 13.86
CA LEU A 19 2.44 -4.26 12.81
C LEU A 19 2.39 -3.07 11.84
N CYS A 20 1.21 -2.71 11.33
CA CYS A 20 1.07 -1.55 10.43
C CYS A 20 1.46 -0.23 11.12
N LYS A 21 1.17 -0.09 12.42
CA LYS A 21 1.63 1.06 13.22
C LYS A 21 3.16 1.10 13.34
N GLN A 22 3.79 -0.04 13.62
CA GLN A 22 5.26 -0.13 13.71
C GLN A 22 5.96 0.12 12.36
N GLN A 23 5.40 -0.39 11.26
CA GLN A 23 5.98 -0.24 9.93
C GLN A 23 5.96 1.21 9.42
N THR A 24 4.94 1.98 9.80
CA THR A 24 4.75 3.36 9.30
C THR A 24 5.04 4.44 10.34
N GLY A 25 5.15 4.07 11.61
CA GLY A 25 5.24 5.01 12.73
C GLY A 25 3.93 5.78 13.03
N SER A 26 2.85 5.49 12.30
CA SER A 26 1.55 6.16 12.46
C SER A 26 0.67 5.46 13.50
N GLY A 27 -0.34 6.17 14.02
CA GLY A 27 -1.39 5.57 14.86
C GLY A 27 -2.33 4.63 14.08
N PHE A 28 -2.40 4.78 12.76
CA PHE A 28 -3.13 3.91 11.84
C PHE A 28 -2.62 4.11 10.41
N VAL A 29 -2.94 3.17 9.51
CA VAL A 29 -2.56 3.26 8.09
C VAL A 29 -3.80 3.16 7.22
N THR A 30 -3.93 4.06 6.24
CA THR A 30 -4.99 3.96 5.23
C THR A 30 -4.45 3.25 4.00
N TYR A 31 -5.05 2.12 3.64
CA TYR A 31 -4.75 1.42 2.40
C TYR A 31 -5.88 1.62 1.39
N ALA A 32 -5.50 1.89 0.14
CA ALA A 32 -6.40 1.90 -1.00
C ALA A 32 -6.01 0.77 -1.95
N PHE A 33 -6.95 -0.10 -2.29
CA PHE A 33 -6.74 -1.18 -3.25
C PHE A 33 -7.27 -0.76 -4.61
N ILE A 34 -6.42 -0.84 -5.62
CA ILE A 34 -6.78 -0.59 -7.02
C ILE A 34 -6.19 -1.69 -7.89
N GLU A 35 -6.85 -2.02 -8.99
CA GLU A 35 -6.30 -2.93 -9.98
C GLU A 35 -5.02 -2.33 -10.60
N THR A 36 -3.99 -3.15 -10.80
CA THR A 36 -2.69 -2.68 -11.33
C THR A 36 -2.80 -2.08 -12.73
N SER A 37 -3.76 -2.55 -13.54
CA SER A 37 -4.08 -1.99 -14.85
C SER A 37 -4.50 -0.51 -14.80
N ASN A 38 -5.07 -0.08 -13.67
CA ASN A 38 -5.59 1.27 -13.45
C ASN A 38 -4.61 2.18 -12.70
N PHE A 39 -3.37 1.73 -12.44
CA PHE A 39 -2.33 2.52 -11.77
C PHE A 39 -1.14 2.79 -12.72
N VAL A 40 -0.90 4.06 -13.04
CA VAL A 40 0.15 4.46 -13.98
C VAL A 40 1.17 5.36 -13.28
N VAL A 41 2.45 4.98 -13.30
CA VAL A 41 3.54 5.83 -12.79
C VAL A 41 4.00 6.75 -13.91
N THR A 42 3.76 8.05 -13.76
CA THR A 42 4.14 9.07 -14.76
C THR A 42 5.55 9.60 -14.56
N SER A 43 6.11 9.49 -13.35
CA SER A 43 7.50 9.89 -13.08
C SER A 43 8.07 9.24 -11.80
N GLY A 44 9.30 8.73 -11.90
CA GLY A 44 10.02 8.06 -10.82
C GLY A 44 9.98 6.53 -10.94
N VAL A 45 10.66 5.85 -10.01
CA VAL A 45 10.78 4.38 -9.99
C VAL A 45 10.22 3.85 -8.68
N LEU A 46 9.33 2.87 -8.77
CA LEU A 46 8.81 2.14 -7.61
C LEU A 46 9.91 1.30 -6.96
N LYS A 47 9.90 1.23 -5.62
CA LYS A 47 10.73 0.32 -4.85
C LYS A 47 9.83 -0.55 -4.00
N SER A 48 10.01 -1.87 -4.11
CA SER A 48 9.32 -2.84 -3.27
C SER A 48 10.13 -3.15 -2.02
N PHE A 49 9.43 -3.28 -0.90
CA PHE A 49 10.01 -3.71 0.37
C PHE A 49 9.20 -4.88 0.92
N GLU A 50 9.90 -5.87 1.46
CA GLU A 50 9.31 -7.00 2.15
C GLU A 50 9.40 -6.78 3.65
N GLY A 51 8.30 -7.06 4.36
CA GLY A 51 8.21 -6.90 5.79
C GLY A 51 7.36 -8.00 6.44
N PRO A 52 7.51 -8.19 7.75
CA PRO A 52 6.72 -9.16 8.50
C PRO A 52 5.23 -8.80 8.42
N ALA A 53 4.38 -9.76 8.06
CA ALA A 53 2.93 -9.60 8.14
C ALA A 53 2.34 -10.43 9.27
N GLY A 54 1.18 -9.98 9.76
CA GLY A 54 0.44 -10.69 10.81
C GLY A 54 -0.14 -12.04 10.38
N SER A 55 -0.22 -12.32 9.08
CA SER A 55 -0.75 -13.57 8.52
C SER A 55 0.29 -14.68 8.33
N GLY A 56 1.56 -14.43 8.69
CA GLY A 56 2.66 -15.39 8.47
C GLY A 56 3.13 -15.50 7.02
N ARG A 57 2.53 -14.74 6.10
CA ARG A 57 3.00 -14.55 4.71
C ARG A 57 3.60 -13.16 4.58
N PRO A 58 4.67 -12.94 3.80
CA PRO A 58 5.19 -11.59 3.58
C PRO A 58 4.11 -10.70 2.93
N THR A 59 3.80 -9.56 3.53
CA THR A 59 2.95 -8.55 2.89
C THR A 59 3.83 -7.67 2.01
N PHE A 60 3.46 -7.65 0.74
CA PHE A 60 4.15 -6.94 -0.31
C PHE A 60 3.61 -5.51 -0.39
N CYS A 61 4.47 -4.50 -0.19
CA CYS A 61 4.19 -3.15 -0.68
C CYS A 61 4.84 -3.06 -2.06
N ARG A 62 4.06 -3.31 -3.12
CA ARG A 62 4.49 -3.16 -4.53
C ARG A 62 4.59 -1.70 -4.91
#